data_AF-K1LQW7-F1
#
_entry.id   AF-K1LQW7-F1
#
_cell.length_a   1.000
_cell.length_b   1.000
_cell.length_c   1.000
_cell.angle_alpha   90.00
_cell.angle_beta   90.00
_cell.angle_gamma   90.00
#
_symmetry.space_group_name_H-M   'P 1'
#
loop_
_entity.id
_entity.type
_entity.pdbx_description
1 polymer ?
#
loop_
_entity_poly.entity_id
_entity_poly.type
_entity_poly.pdbx_seq_one_letter_code
_entity_poly.pdbx_strand_id
1 'polypeptide(L)'
;MKKIFTLFLIATLLVACKKTKVDGSSLKAFQNSTNDIASQLSTLQQVKFNEALYIIKKFGVEGENDREELTAMAKLLQGKTAEEIFTMADTIAQKEGIEWKSTAPPSLGNMKIFEDSTDLTEKDPSDVEAEKLAIHTKVAARDSLVGVKSIQIIPKLTDAQGNPITFEGATLETTLEIVSGGQKIYTAKNIMQDHHFRGFTLAYSALSEDKIVDGKIDIHVQVNTKNRKLKMVKIGEPVNMKALRPIVEKQEVIVDEDENFDDESSSENSHVQHKQQPKVAVQKFLNHVGNQNLRAAFDASNNPAWGSYDHFSNPNSGFGNVKSISIKNITEKNNKEDRATVNATYDVVDKNGNTITVNASFGLKNINGEWKIVSYSL
;
A
#
# COMPACT_ATOMS: atom_id res chain seq x y z
N MET A 1 -42.55 -9.95 36.03
CA MET A 1 -42.02 -8.56 36.00
C MET A 1 -40.83 -8.34 36.95
N LYS A 2 -39.86 -9.28 37.03
CA LYS A 2 -38.62 -9.11 37.84
C LYS A 2 -37.33 -9.37 37.05
N LYS A 3 -37.42 -9.76 35.77
CA LYS A 3 -36.28 -10.00 34.88
C LYS A 3 -36.06 -8.92 33.81
N ILE A 4 -36.99 -7.96 33.69
CA ILE A 4 -36.84 -6.79 32.79
C ILE A 4 -36.12 -5.64 33.52
N PHE A 5 -36.16 -5.61 34.85
CA PHE A 5 -35.47 -4.59 35.64
C PHE A 5 -33.95 -4.80 35.72
N THR A 6 -33.46 -6.01 35.45
CA THR A 6 -32.04 -6.34 35.53
C THR A 6 -31.28 -6.05 34.22
N LEU A 7 -32.00 -5.86 33.09
CA LEU A 7 -31.38 -5.53 31.81
C LEU A 7 -31.18 -4.01 31.61
N PHE A 8 -31.83 -3.17 32.43
CA PHE A 8 -31.71 -1.72 32.33
C PHE A 8 -30.58 -1.13 33.20
N LEU A 9 -29.96 -1.94 34.09
CA LEU A 9 -28.88 -1.49 34.98
C LEU A 9 -27.47 -1.72 34.40
N ILE A 10 -27.34 -2.51 33.32
CA ILE A 10 -26.04 -2.82 32.70
C ILE A 10 -25.72 -1.82 31.55
N ALA A 11 -26.68 -1.00 31.12
CA ALA A 11 -26.51 -0.04 30.04
C ALA A 11 -25.88 1.32 30.46
N THR A 12 -25.56 1.54 31.74
CA THR A 12 -25.05 2.83 32.25
C THR A 12 -23.57 2.84 32.66
N LEU A 13 -22.78 1.83 32.28
CA LEU A 13 -21.33 1.79 32.57
C LEU A 13 -20.42 2.07 31.37
N LEU A 14 -20.90 2.79 30.36
CA LEU A 14 -20.01 3.52 29.44
C LEU A 14 -19.55 4.81 30.13
N VAL A 15 -18.79 4.67 31.23
CA VAL A 15 -18.02 5.79 31.74
C VAL A 15 -16.96 6.07 30.69
N ALA A 16 -17.17 7.11 29.88
CA ALA A 16 -16.12 7.64 29.03
C ALA A 16 -14.90 7.89 29.93
N CYS A 17 -13.83 7.12 29.73
CA CYS A 17 -12.63 7.21 30.51
C CYS A 17 -12.00 8.57 30.22
N LYS A 18 -12.29 9.57 31.06
CA LYS A 18 -11.76 10.92 30.90
C LYS A 18 -10.24 10.86 30.96
N LYS A 19 -9.57 11.54 30.03
CA LYS A 19 -8.10 11.57 30.01
C LYS A 19 -7.57 12.29 31.25
N THR A 20 -6.55 11.71 31.88
CA THR A 20 -5.83 12.31 33.03
C THR A 20 -4.49 12.92 32.62
N LYS A 21 -4.10 12.74 31.36
CA LYS A 21 -2.86 13.23 30.75
C LYS A 21 -3.15 13.88 29.42
N VAL A 22 -2.37 14.91 29.09
CA VAL A 22 -2.47 15.64 27.83
C VAL A 22 -2.11 14.71 26.67
N ASP A 23 -2.90 14.80 25.61
CA ASP A 23 -2.71 14.11 24.34
C ASP A 23 -2.50 15.15 23.23
N GLY A 24 -1.25 15.54 23.01
CA GLY A 24 -0.80 16.42 21.95
C GLY A 24 -0.57 15.74 20.59
N SER A 25 -1.13 14.55 20.34
CA SER A 25 -1.02 13.87 19.04
C SER A 25 -1.66 14.66 17.87
N SER A 26 -2.68 15.47 18.17
CA SER A 26 -3.23 16.50 17.28
C SER A 26 -3.80 17.65 18.10
N LEU A 27 -4.06 18.82 17.48
CA LEU A 27 -4.67 19.96 18.19
C LEU A 27 -6.06 19.62 18.76
N LYS A 28 -6.82 18.77 18.06
CA LYS A 28 -8.12 18.28 18.53
C LYS A 28 -7.97 17.33 19.71
N ALA A 29 -7.01 16.41 19.65
CA ALA A 29 -6.70 15.53 20.78
C ALA A 29 -6.22 16.34 21.99
N PHE A 30 -5.45 17.41 21.73
CA PHE A 30 -4.90 18.31 22.73
C PHE A 30 -6.03 19.07 23.44
N GLN A 31 -6.92 19.70 22.67
CA GLN A 31 -8.10 20.38 23.22
C GLN A 31 -8.99 19.43 24.02
N ASN A 32 -9.31 18.25 23.48
CA ASN A 32 -10.17 17.27 24.15
C ASN A 32 -9.55 16.77 25.46
N SER A 33 -8.28 16.39 25.45
CA SER A 33 -7.58 15.92 26.65
C SER A 33 -7.44 17.01 27.71
N THR A 34 -7.22 18.26 27.29
CA THR A 34 -7.14 19.42 28.18
C THR A 34 -8.50 19.72 28.82
N ASN A 35 -9.59 19.64 28.06
CA ASN A 35 -10.96 19.77 28.57
C ASN A 35 -11.30 18.63 29.55
N ASP A 36 -10.91 17.40 29.25
CA ASP A 36 -11.09 16.25 30.13
C ASP A 36 -10.38 16.45 31.47
N ILE A 37 -9.11 16.89 31.45
CA ILE A 37 -8.33 17.21 32.65
C ILE A 37 -9.00 18.33 33.44
N ALA A 38 -9.33 19.45 32.78
CA ALA A 38 -9.99 20.59 33.43
C ALA A 38 -11.29 20.15 34.11
N SER A 39 -12.10 19.33 33.46
CA SER A 39 -13.38 18.86 34.01
C SER A 39 -13.25 17.97 35.27
N GLN A 40 -12.04 17.53 35.62
CA GLN A 40 -11.74 16.74 36.81
C GLN A 40 -11.21 17.62 37.97
N LEU A 41 -10.92 18.89 37.71
CA LEU A 41 -10.43 19.85 38.70
C LEU A 41 -11.59 20.57 39.40
N SER A 42 -11.34 21.13 40.59
CA SER A 42 -12.29 22.04 41.23
C SER A 42 -12.47 23.32 40.41
N THR A 43 -13.57 24.06 40.60
CA THR A 43 -13.85 25.29 39.86
C THR A 43 -12.70 26.30 39.92
N LEU A 44 -12.09 26.47 41.10
CA LEU A 44 -10.95 27.37 41.26
C LEU A 44 -9.73 26.88 40.48
N GLN A 45 -9.44 25.57 40.57
CA GLN A 45 -8.34 24.94 39.84
C GLN A 45 -8.57 24.94 38.33
N GLN A 46 -9.81 24.89 37.84
CA GLN A 46 -10.12 25.02 36.42
C GLN A 46 -9.71 26.40 35.89
N VAL A 47 -10.03 27.46 36.63
CA VAL A 47 -9.60 28.83 36.27
C VAL A 47 -8.08 28.90 36.26
N LYS A 48 -7.42 28.45 37.34
CA LYS A 48 -5.95 28.42 37.41
C LYS A 48 -5.32 27.58 36.29
N PHE A 49 -5.95 26.48 35.92
CA PHE A 49 -5.47 25.61 34.85
C PHE A 49 -5.51 26.33 33.50
N ASN A 50 -6.58 27.08 33.22
CA ASN A 50 -6.64 27.93 32.03
C ASN A 50 -5.59 29.05 32.08
N GLU A 51 -5.34 29.68 33.23
CA GLU A 51 -4.25 30.65 33.38
C GLU A 51 -2.87 30.03 33.14
N ALA A 52 -2.62 28.81 33.65
CA ALA A 52 -1.38 28.08 33.45
C ALA A 52 -1.15 27.78 31.96
N LEU A 53 -2.19 27.31 31.26
CA LEU A 53 -2.17 27.08 29.83
C LEU A 53 -1.89 28.38 29.05
N TYR A 54 -2.47 29.50 29.46
CA TYR A 54 -2.20 30.81 28.84
C TYR A 54 -0.73 31.21 28.98
N ILE A 55 -0.17 31.09 30.18
CA ILE A 55 1.24 31.41 30.45
C ILE A 55 2.16 30.54 29.57
N ILE A 56 1.89 29.23 29.52
CA ILE A 56 2.68 28.31 28.69
C ILE A 56 2.56 28.66 27.20
N LYS A 57 1.36 28.97 26.72
CA LYS A 57 1.14 29.37 25.32
C LYS A 57 1.90 30.65 24.96
N LYS A 58 1.87 31.66 25.82
CA LYS A 58 2.43 32.99 25.52
C LYS A 58 3.91 33.14 25.82
N PHE A 59 4.44 32.34 26.74
CA PHE A 59 5.80 32.53 27.23
C PHE A 59 6.63 31.24 27.26
N GLY A 60 5.99 30.08 27.11
CA GLY A 60 6.65 28.77 27.14
C GLY A 60 6.98 28.19 25.77
N VAL A 61 6.46 28.76 24.68
CA VAL A 61 6.62 28.25 23.32
C VAL A 61 6.80 29.39 22.32
N GLU A 62 7.41 29.06 21.18
CA GLU A 62 7.60 29.97 20.05
C GLU A 62 6.60 29.65 18.92
N GLY A 63 6.12 30.67 18.23
CA GLY A 63 5.24 30.55 17.06
C GLY A 63 4.90 31.93 16.48
N GLU A 64 4.72 32.01 15.16
CA GLU A 64 4.39 33.29 14.48
C GLU A 64 2.88 33.57 14.49
N ASN A 65 2.07 32.56 14.79
CA ASN A 65 0.61 32.64 14.84
C ASN A 65 0.02 31.68 15.88
N ASP A 66 -1.27 31.85 16.18
CA ASP A 66 -1.98 31.10 17.24
C ASP A 66 -1.91 29.57 17.05
N ARG A 67 -2.01 29.10 15.80
CA ARG A 67 -1.95 27.67 15.47
C ARG A 67 -0.57 27.09 15.74
N GLU A 68 0.49 27.82 15.43
CA GLU A 68 1.86 27.42 15.71
C GLU A 68 2.15 27.40 17.21
N GLU A 69 1.75 28.44 17.95
CA GLU A 69 1.83 28.48 19.41
C GLU A 69 1.12 27.25 20.03
N LEU A 70 -0.12 26.98 19.60
CA LEU A 70 -0.88 25.82 20.07
C LEU A 70 -0.24 24.48 19.69
N THR A 71 0.38 24.38 18.51
CA THR A 71 1.03 23.14 18.06
C THR A 71 2.31 22.88 18.85
N ALA A 72 3.12 23.91 19.09
CA ALA A 72 4.31 23.83 19.94
C ALA A 72 3.93 23.49 21.38
N MET A 73 2.87 24.12 21.91
CA MET A 73 2.34 23.86 23.24
C MET A 73 1.84 22.42 23.38
N ALA A 74 1.10 21.89 22.41
CA ALA A 74 0.62 20.51 22.43
C ALA A 74 1.77 19.50 22.53
N LYS A 75 2.86 19.74 21.78
CA LYS A 75 4.09 18.93 21.86
C LYS A 75 4.78 19.05 23.22
N LEU A 76 4.92 20.27 23.74
CA LEU A 76 5.55 20.54 25.04
C LEU A 76 4.80 19.85 26.19
N LEU A 77 3.48 19.80 26.11
CA LEU A 77 2.62 19.27 27.17
C LEU A 77 2.26 17.79 27.00
N GLN A 78 2.67 17.12 25.92
CA GLN A 78 2.39 15.70 25.68
C GLN A 78 2.65 14.83 26.92
N GLY A 79 1.64 14.08 27.34
CA GLY A 79 1.71 13.14 28.45
C GLY A 79 1.72 13.75 29.85
N LYS A 80 1.68 15.08 29.99
CA LYS A 80 1.68 15.77 31.29
C LYS A 80 0.30 15.75 31.96
N THR A 81 0.33 15.71 33.27
CA THR A 81 -0.82 15.87 34.18
C THR A 81 -1.05 17.33 34.54
N ALA A 82 -2.18 17.64 35.18
CA ALA A 82 -2.47 18.99 35.66
C ALA A 82 -1.39 19.54 36.61
N GLU A 83 -0.87 18.71 37.53
CA GLU A 83 0.16 19.10 38.50
C GLU A 83 1.48 19.47 37.81
N GLU A 84 1.89 18.70 36.81
CA GLU A 84 3.08 18.98 36.01
C GLU A 84 2.91 20.25 35.17
N ILE A 85 1.70 20.52 34.68
CA ILE A 85 1.37 21.75 33.94
C ILE A 85 1.43 22.96 34.87
N PHE A 86 0.89 22.87 36.09
CA PHE A 86 1.02 23.94 37.08
C PHE A 86 2.46 24.25 37.44
N THR A 87 3.26 23.21 37.68
CA THR A 87 4.69 23.35 38.00
C THR A 87 5.46 24.02 36.86
N MET A 88 5.15 23.66 35.61
CA MET A 88 5.73 24.28 34.43
C MET A 88 5.35 25.76 34.32
N ALA A 89 4.06 26.09 34.50
CA ALA A 89 3.60 27.47 34.46
C ALA A 89 4.22 28.32 35.59
N ASP A 90 4.41 27.78 36.80
CA ASP A 90 5.09 28.46 37.90
C ASP A 90 6.55 28.79 37.52
N THR A 91 7.24 27.83 36.92
CA THR A 91 8.62 28.00 36.47
C THR A 91 8.73 29.08 35.39
N ILE A 92 7.83 29.07 34.41
CA ILE A 92 7.80 30.07 33.33
C ILE A 92 7.44 31.44 33.89
N ALA A 93 6.42 31.54 34.75
CA ALA A 93 6.03 32.80 35.37
C ALA A 93 7.17 33.42 36.16
N GLN A 94 7.88 32.62 36.96
CA GLN A 94 9.05 33.09 37.71
C GLN A 94 10.17 33.56 36.79
N LYS A 95 10.46 32.82 35.71
CA LYS A 95 11.51 33.16 34.74
C LYS A 95 11.22 34.47 34.00
N GLU A 96 9.95 34.68 33.65
CA GLU A 96 9.50 35.82 32.84
C GLU A 96 9.01 37.01 33.70
N GLY A 97 9.15 36.92 35.03
CA GLY A 97 8.79 38.00 35.96
C GLY A 97 7.29 38.25 36.06
N ILE A 98 6.46 37.25 35.76
CA ILE A 98 4.99 37.34 35.81
C ILE A 98 4.53 37.07 37.25
N GLU A 99 3.73 37.98 37.81
CA GLU A 99 3.15 37.81 39.14
C GLU A 99 2.00 36.79 39.12
N TRP A 100 2.38 35.51 39.06
CA TRP A 100 1.46 34.38 39.04
C TRP A 100 2.04 33.18 39.79
N LYS A 101 1.18 32.49 40.54
CA LYS A 101 1.47 31.17 41.13
C LYS A 101 0.28 30.24 41.02
N SER A 102 0.52 28.95 40.87
CA SER A 102 -0.51 27.90 40.80
C SER A 102 -1.35 27.78 42.07
N THR A 103 -0.77 28.12 43.23
CA THR A 103 -1.42 28.08 44.55
C THR A 103 -2.05 29.40 44.98
N ALA A 104 -1.84 30.49 44.23
CA ALA A 104 -2.45 31.79 44.50
C ALA A 104 -3.87 31.84 43.93
N PRO A 105 -4.72 32.77 44.42
CA PRO A 105 -6.00 33.05 43.79
C PRO A 105 -5.85 33.37 42.29
N PRO A 106 -6.88 33.12 41.46
CA PRO A 106 -6.89 33.55 40.07
C PRO A 106 -6.63 35.05 39.96
N SER A 107 -5.77 35.43 39.02
CA SER A 107 -5.28 36.81 38.85
C SER A 107 -5.35 37.31 37.42
N LEU A 108 -5.45 36.42 36.43
CA LEU A 108 -5.46 36.80 35.00
C LEU A 108 -6.89 36.88 34.44
N GLY A 109 -7.89 36.30 35.12
CA GLY A 109 -9.29 36.33 34.71
C GLY A 109 -9.67 35.18 33.79
N ASN A 110 -10.80 35.32 33.07
CA ASN A 110 -11.31 34.27 32.17
C ASN A 110 -10.49 34.23 30.87
N MET A 111 -9.52 33.31 30.79
CA MET A 111 -8.75 33.04 29.58
C MET A 111 -9.48 32.02 28.70
N LYS A 112 -9.63 32.31 27.40
CA LYS A 112 -10.08 31.30 26.43
C LYS A 112 -8.90 30.88 25.56
N ILE A 113 -8.33 29.72 25.89
CA ILE A 113 -7.10 29.20 25.24
C ILE A 113 -7.34 28.74 23.80
N PHE A 114 -8.59 28.40 23.51
CA PHE A 114 -9.06 27.78 22.26
C PHE A 114 -10.15 28.64 21.60
N GLU A 115 -10.18 29.95 21.81
CA GLU A 115 -11.32 30.82 21.41
C GLU A 115 -11.61 30.81 19.90
N ASP A 116 -10.58 30.64 19.07
CA ASP A 116 -10.69 30.47 17.60
C ASP A 116 -10.76 28.99 17.16
N SER A 117 -10.93 28.05 18.10
CA SER A 117 -10.86 26.61 17.79
C SER A 117 -12.11 26.02 17.17
N THR A 118 -13.18 26.80 16.99
CA THR A 118 -14.39 26.33 16.27
C THR A 118 -14.08 25.93 14.83
N ASP A 119 -12.93 26.36 14.28
CA ASP A 119 -12.46 26.03 12.93
C ASP A 119 -11.20 25.13 12.90
N LEU A 120 -10.78 24.54 14.02
CA LEU A 120 -9.73 23.50 14.01
C LEU A 120 -10.30 22.14 13.56
N THR A 121 -10.98 22.14 12.40
CA THR A 121 -11.16 20.93 11.62
C THR A 121 -9.77 20.45 11.21
N GLU A 122 -9.29 19.41 11.90
CA GLU A 122 -8.15 18.62 11.46
C GLU A 122 -8.46 18.15 10.03
N LYS A 123 -7.85 18.81 9.04
CA LYS A 123 -8.02 18.45 7.64
C LYS A 123 -7.41 17.07 7.50
N ASP A 124 -8.28 16.09 7.37
CA ASP A 124 -7.89 14.72 7.08
C ASP A 124 -6.93 14.75 5.89
N PRO A 125 -5.71 14.20 5.99
CA PRO A 125 -4.76 14.22 4.88
C PRO A 125 -5.32 13.58 3.60
N SER A 126 -6.34 12.72 3.72
CA SER A 126 -7.03 12.11 2.58
C SER A 126 -8.18 12.97 2.01
N ASP A 127 -8.50 14.11 2.63
CA ASP A 127 -9.41 15.14 2.13
C ASP A 127 -8.67 16.12 1.19
N VAL A 128 -8.05 15.54 0.17
CA VAL A 128 -7.39 16.30 -0.90
C VAL A 128 -8.47 16.88 -1.81
N GLU A 129 -8.50 18.21 -1.93
CA GLU A 129 -9.46 18.98 -2.74
C GLU A 129 -9.15 18.91 -4.23
N ALA A 130 -9.03 17.69 -4.76
CA ALA A 130 -8.82 17.43 -6.17
C ALA A 130 -10.13 17.34 -6.94
N GLU A 131 -10.19 18.03 -8.07
CA GLU A 131 -11.35 18.04 -8.94
C GLU A 131 -11.18 17.10 -10.14
N LYS A 132 -9.94 16.97 -10.61
CA LYS A 132 -9.60 16.22 -11.82
C LYS A 132 -8.39 15.33 -11.60
N LEU A 133 -8.24 14.38 -12.50
CA LEU A 133 -7.13 13.43 -12.55
C LEU A 133 -6.51 13.48 -13.95
N ALA A 134 -5.20 13.69 -14.01
CA ALA A 134 -4.41 13.58 -15.23
C ALA A 134 -3.56 12.29 -15.19
N ILE A 135 -3.26 11.74 -16.38
CA ILE A 135 -2.37 10.58 -16.54
C ILE A 135 -1.18 11.00 -17.39
N HIS A 136 0.02 10.89 -16.83
CA HIS A 136 1.27 11.01 -17.59
C HIS A 136 1.92 9.65 -17.76
N THR A 137 2.46 9.38 -18.93
CA THR A 137 3.26 8.19 -19.19
C THR A 137 4.69 8.58 -19.56
N LYS A 138 5.67 7.81 -19.12
CA LYS A 138 7.07 7.94 -19.55
C LYS A 138 7.72 6.57 -19.65
N VAL A 139 8.77 6.45 -20.45
CA VAL A 139 9.55 5.21 -20.54
C VAL A 139 10.23 4.95 -19.19
N ALA A 140 10.08 3.75 -18.66
CA ALA A 140 10.70 3.32 -17.40
C ALA A 140 11.92 2.44 -17.63
N ALA A 141 11.90 1.57 -18.64
CA ALA A 141 13.05 0.75 -19.03
C ALA A 141 13.09 0.53 -20.54
N ARG A 142 14.31 0.42 -21.07
CA ARG A 142 14.62 0.17 -22.49
C ARG A 142 15.73 -0.88 -22.60
N ASP A 143 15.64 -1.66 -23.67
CA ASP A 143 16.58 -2.68 -24.07
C ASP A 143 17.09 -2.40 -25.50
N SER A 144 18.33 -2.79 -25.80
CA SER A 144 18.95 -2.56 -27.11
C SER A 144 18.36 -3.41 -28.22
N LEU A 145 17.82 -4.59 -27.91
CA LEU A 145 17.28 -5.55 -28.89
C LEU A 145 15.79 -5.30 -29.16
N VAL A 146 14.99 -5.21 -28.09
CA VAL A 146 13.53 -5.10 -28.22
C VAL A 146 13.01 -3.69 -28.06
N GLY A 147 13.79 -2.74 -27.54
CA GLY A 147 13.35 -1.36 -27.32
C GLY A 147 12.68 -1.17 -25.95
N VAL A 148 11.61 -0.38 -25.88
CA VAL A 148 10.94 -0.05 -24.61
C VAL A 148 10.36 -1.31 -23.96
N LYS A 149 10.76 -1.62 -22.72
CA LYS A 149 10.32 -2.80 -21.97
C LYS A 149 9.24 -2.47 -20.93
N SER A 150 9.21 -1.25 -20.45
CA SER A 150 8.22 -0.81 -19.47
C SER A 150 7.95 0.68 -19.55
N ILE A 151 6.76 1.06 -19.11
CA ILE A 151 6.34 2.45 -18.94
C ILE A 151 5.98 2.72 -17.49
N GLN A 152 6.23 3.95 -17.05
CA GLN A 152 5.74 4.48 -15.79
C GLN A 152 4.47 5.28 -16.06
N ILE A 153 3.40 4.93 -15.37
CA ILE A 153 2.07 5.55 -15.45
C ILE A 153 1.90 6.37 -14.17
N ILE A 154 1.90 7.69 -14.30
CA ILE A 154 1.93 8.65 -13.18
C ILE A 154 0.60 9.41 -13.14
N PRO A 155 -0.31 9.05 -12.22
CA PRO A 155 -1.51 9.82 -11.98
C PRO A 155 -1.17 11.12 -11.25
N LYS A 156 -1.79 12.23 -11.64
CA LYS A 156 -1.64 13.55 -11.02
C LYS A 156 -3.00 14.14 -10.71
N LEU A 157 -3.19 14.53 -9.46
CA LEU A 157 -4.38 15.26 -9.01
C LEU A 157 -4.26 16.72 -9.43
N THR A 158 -5.34 17.27 -10.00
CA THR A 158 -5.38 18.66 -10.45
C THR A 158 -6.65 19.38 -10.00
N ASP A 159 -6.58 20.70 -9.94
CA ASP A 159 -7.74 21.57 -9.72
C ASP A 159 -8.68 21.58 -10.96
N ALA A 160 -9.73 22.40 -10.90
CA ALA A 160 -10.67 22.59 -12.02
C ALA A 160 -9.99 23.11 -13.29
N GLN A 161 -8.92 23.90 -13.14
CA GLN A 161 -8.19 24.58 -14.21
C GLN A 161 -7.11 23.67 -14.83
N GLY A 162 -6.77 22.55 -14.19
CA GLY A 162 -5.77 21.59 -14.63
C GLY A 162 -4.38 21.79 -14.00
N ASN A 163 -4.25 22.65 -12.98
CA ASN A 163 -2.99 22.83 -12.28
C ASN A 163 -2.76 21.68 -11.27
N PRO A 164 -1.53 21.18 -11.11
CA PRO A 164 -1.23 20.15 -10.12
C PRO A 164 -1.52 20.59 -8.69
N ILE A 165 -2.07 19.68 -7.88
CA ILE A 165 -2.34 19.90 -6.45
C ILE A 165 -1.18 19.36 -5.61
N THR A 166 -0.73 20.16 -4.65
CA THR A 166 0.26 19.77 -3.64
C THR A 166 -0.44 19.24 -2.38
N PHE A 167 -0.02 18.07 -1.92
CA PHE A 167 -0.51 17.44 -0.69
C PHE A 167 0.53 16.44 -0.16
N GLU A 168 0.37 16.03 1.10
CA GLU A 168 1.26 15.11 1.83
C GLU A 168 0.49 14.33 2.92
N GLY A 169 1.00 13.15 3.29
CA GLY A 169 0.49 12.35 4.41
C GLY A 169 -0.86 11.65 4.16
N ALA A 170 -1.35 11.68 2.93
CA ALA A 170 -2.61 11.05 2.55
C ALA A 170 -2.50 9.51 2.49
N THR A 171 -3.64 8.83 2.40
CA THR A 171 -3.68 7.38 2.09
C THR A 171 -4.66 7.09 0.96
N LEU A 172 -4.46 7.77 -0.18
CA LEU A 172 -5.40 7.69 -1.30
C LEU A 172 -5.25 6.36 -2.04
N GLU A 173 -6.26 5.49 -1.96
CA GLU A 173 -6.29 4.25 -2.75
C GLU A 173 -6.30 4.61 -4.24
N THR A 174 -5.27 4.17 -4.94
CA THR A 174 -5.11 4.36 -6.38
C THR A 174 -5.14 3.02 -7.08
N THR A 175 -6.04 2.86 -8.05
CA THR A 175 -6.18 1.64 -8.85
C THR A 175 -5.84 1.92 -10.30
N LEU A 176 -5.04 1.03 -10.89
CA LEU A 176 -4.75 0.96 -12.32
C LEU A 176 -5.49 -0.23 -12.92
N GLU A 177 -6.13 -0.01 -14.07
CA GLU A 177 -6.62 -1.08 -14.94
C GLU A 177 -6.13 -0.81 -16.37
N ILE A 178 -5.64 -1.87 -17.03
CA ILE A 178 -5.27 -1.83 -18.44
C ILE A 178 -6.31 -2.61 -19.22
N VAL A 179 -6.81 -1.99 -20.27
CA VAL A 179 -7.85 -2.55 -21.14
C VAL A 179 -7.32 -2.63 -22.56
N SER A 180 -7.68 -3.67 -23.31
CA SER A 180 -7.45 -3.76 -24.75
C SER A 180 -8.62 -4.51 -25.38
N GLY A 181 -9.11 -4.03 -26.52
CA GLY A 181 -10.30 -4.59 -27.17
C GLY A 181 -11.56 -4.61 -26.29
N GLY A 182 -11.66 -3.70 -25.31
CA GLY A 182 -12.75 -3.66 -24.33
C GLY A 182 -12.63 -4.68 -23.17
N GLN A 183 -11.59 -5.53 -23.15
CA GLN A 183 -11.34 -6.46 -22.05
C GLN A 183 -10.26 -5.93 -21.10
N LYS A 184 -10.49 -6.06 -19.80
CA LYS A 184 -9.44 -5.81 -18.79
C LYS A 184 -8.38 -6.91 -18.84
N ILE A 185 -7.14 -6.51 -19.08
CA ILE A 185 -6.00 -7.43 -19.26
C ILE A 185 -4.99 -7.36 -18.11
N TYR A 186 -4.97 -6.27 -17.34
CA TYR A 186 -4.10 -6.10 -16.18
C TYR A 186 -4.73 -5.16 -15.14
N THR A 187 -4.41 -5.37 -13.86
CA THR A 187 -4.80 -4.46 -12.77
C THR A 187 -3.71 -4.38 -11.71
N ALA A 188 -3.59 -3.21 -11.09
CA ALA A 188 -2.73 -3.00 -9.93
C ALA A 188 -3.35 -1.99 -8.98
N LYS A 189 -2.94 -2.06 -7.70
CA LYS A 189 -3.30 -1.08 -6.68
C LYS A 189 -2.05 -0.50 -6.04
N ASN A 190 -2.13 0.74 -5.61
CA ASN A 190 -1.08 1.43 -4.89
C ASN A 190 -1.71 2.51 -3.99
N ILE A 191 -0.93 3.06 -3.06
CA ILE A 191 -1.35 4.12 -2.15
C ILE A 191 -0.61 5.39 -2.53
N MET A 192 -1.36 6.44 -2.85
CA MET A 192 -0.82 7.77 -3.13
C MET A 192 -0.81 8.56 -1.82
N GLN A 193 0.40 8.77 -1.29
CA GLN A 193 0.62 9.43 0.00
C GLN A 193 0.87 10.94 -0.15
N ASP A 194 1.42 11.35 -1.28
CA ASP A 194 1.78 12.74 -1.55
C ASP A 194 1.76 13.04 -3.06
N HIS A 195 1.99 14.30 -3.40
CA HIS A 195 2.06 14.78 -4.78
C HIS A 195 3.29 14.29 -5.57
N HIS A 196 4.31 13.71 -4.91
CA HIS A 196 5.47 13.06 -5.52
C HIS A 196 5.23 11.60 -5.89
N PHE A 197 3.99 11.11 -5.74
CA PHE A 197 3.61 9.76 -6.11
C PHE A 197 4.13 9.33 -7.47
N ARG A 198 4.87 8.22 -7.47
CA ARG A 198 5.56 7.67 -8.65
C ARG A 198 4.66 6.83 -9.54
N GLY A 199 3.42 6.56 -9.14
CA GLY A 199 2.48 5.83 -9.98
C GLY A 199 2.75 4.33 -10.02
N PHE A 200 2.61 3.77 -11.21
CA PHE A 200 2.74 2.35 -11.49
C PHE A 200 3.81 2.12 -12.56
N THR A 201 4.58 1.06 -12.41
CA THR A 201 5.45 0.58 -13.49
C THR A 201 4.75 -0.58 -14.17
N LEU A 202 4.40 -0.41 -15.45
CA LEU A 202 3.86 -1.47 -16.28
C LEU A 202 5.00 -2.05 -17.14
N ALA A 203 5.47 -3.23 -16.80
CA ALA A 203 6.30 -4.03 -17.69
C ALA A 203 5.43 -4.64 -18.77
N TYR A 204 5.83 -4.50 -20.05
CA TYR A 204 5.07 -5.08 -21.14
C TYR A 204 5.03 -6.61 -21.05
N SER A 205 6.06 -7.25 -20.51
CA SER A 205 6.07 -8.69 -20.23
C SER A 205 5.00 -9.16 -19.22
N ALA A 206 4.35 -8.24 -18.50
CA ALA A 206 3.21 -8.56 -17.64
C ALA A 206 1.88 -8.63 -18.40
N LEU A 207 1.85 -8.21 -19.67
CA LEU A 207 0.67 -8.25 -20.53
C LEU A 207 0.68 -9.52 -21.39
N SER A 208 -0.50 -10.10 -21.61
CA SER A 208 -0.65 -11.26 -22.51
C SER A 208 -0.83 -10.78 -23.95
N GLU A 209 0.05 -11.21 -24.85
CA GLU A 209 0.07 -10.79 -26.25
C GLU A 209 -1.24 -11.11 -26.99
N ASP A 210 -1.83 -12.27 -26.72
CA ASP A 210 -3.12 -12.73 -27.26
C ASP A 210 -4.30 -11.83 -26.89
N LYS A 211 -4.15 -11.01 -25.84
CA LYS A 211 -5.19 -10.09 -25.37
C LYS A 211 -4.97 -8.65 -25.83
N ILE A 212 -3.92 -8.37 -26.58
CA ILE A 212 -3.65 -7.03 -27.08
C ILE A 212 -4.22 -6.89 -28.50
N VAL A 213 -5.19 -6.00 -28.64
CA VAL A 213 -5.82 -5.64 -29.91
C VAL A 213 -5.13 -4.40 -30.48
N ASP A 214 -4.82 -4.44 -31.78
CA ASP A 214 -4.20 -3.34 -32.54
C ASP A 214 -2.88 -2.77 -31.98
N GLY A 215 -2.18 -3.56 -31.15
CA GLY A 215 -0.92 -3.13 -30.52
C GLY A 215 -1.08 -1.97 -29.53
N LYS A 216 -2.30 -1.76 -29.00
CA LYS A 216 -2.65 -0.63 -28.15
C LYS A 216 -3.37 -1.07 -26.88
N ILE A 217 -3.25 -0.23 -25.86
CA ILE A 217 -3.94 -0.38 -24.59
C ILE A 217 -4.56 0.93 -24.15
N ASP A 218 -5.66 0.82 -23.41
CA ASP A 218 -6.27 1.92 -22.69
C ASP A 218 -5.86 1.83 -21.22
N ILE A 219 -5.45 2.96 -20.66
CA ILE A 219 -4.99 3.08 -19.28
C ILE A 219 -6.09 3.75 -18.47
N HIS A 220 -6.72 2.98 -17.59
CA HIS A 220 -7.73 3.46 -16.66
C HIS A 220 -7.10 3.65 -15.29
N VAL A 221 -7.25 4.85 -14.71
CA VAL A 221 -6.80 5.12 -13.34
C VAL A 221 -7.96 5.65 -12.52
N GLN A 222 -8.09 5.16 -11.30
CA GLN A 222 -8.98 5.70 -10.28
C GLN A 222 -8.18 6.09 -9.03
N VAL A 223 -8.44 7.28 -8.49
CA VAL A 223 -7.92 7.73 -7.18
C VAL A 223 -9.11 8.00 -6.26
N ASN A 224 -9.14 7.39 -5.09
CA ASN A 224 -10.14 7.63 -4.07
C ASN A 224 -9.60 8.68 -3.08
N THR A 225 -10.22 9.85 -3.08
CA THR A 225 -10.13 10.83 -1.98
C THR A 225 -11.23 10.53 -0.96
N LYS A 226 -11.19 11.19 0.21
CA LYS A 226 -12.23 11.07 1.23
C LYS A 226 -13.63 11.30 0.68
N ASN A 227 -13.76 12.34 -0.16
CA ASN A 227 -15.07 12.84 -0.61
C ASN A 227 -15.39 12.47 -2.06
N ARG A 228 -14.40 12.01 -2.85
CA ARG A 228 -14.56 11.82 -4.31
C ARG A 228 -13.79 10.61 -4.83
N LYS A 229 -14.34 9.96 -5.86
CA LYS A 229 -13.65 8.96 -6.67
C LYS A 229 -13.33 9.55 -8.04
N LEU A 230 -12.09 9.95 -8.23
CA LEU A 230 -11.63 10.57 -9.48
C LEU A 230 -11.20 9.46 -10.44
N LYS A 231 -11.63 9.54 -11.70
CA LYS A 231 -11.33 8.57 -12.75
C LYS A 231 -10.80 9.28 -13.98
N MET A 232 -9.84 8.66 -14.64
CA MET A 232 -9.29 9.13 -15.91
C MET A 232 -8.95 7.94 -16.79
N VAL A 233 -9.14 8.10 -18.10
CA VAL A 233 -8.76 7.11 -19.11
C VAL A 233 -7.86 7.77 -20.14
N LYS A 234 -6.71 7.14 -20.41
CA LYS A 234 -5.86 7.48 -21.55
C LYS A 234 -6.03 6.39 -22.61
N ILE A 235 -6.62 6.74 -23.74
CA ILE A 235 -6.99 5.80 -24.80
C ILE A 235 -5.82 5.60 -25.77
N GLY A 236 -5.59 4.37 -26.18
CA GLY A 236 -4.73 4.03 -27.32
C GLY A 236 -3.23 4.22 -27.09
N GLU A 237 -2.73 4.00 -25.86
CA GLU A 237 -1.30 4.00 -25.59
C GLU A 237 -0.63 2.85 -26.38
N PRO A 238 0.41 3.12 -27.17
CA PRO A 238 1.09 2.08 -27.94
C PRO A 238 1.84 1.10 -27.04
N VAL A 239 1.80 -0.18 -27.40
CA VAL A 239 2.55 -1.24 -26.73
C VAL A 239 3.65 -1.75 -27.64
N ASN A 240 4.84 -1.91 -27.08
CA ASN A 240 5.91 -2.58 -27.79
C ASN A 240 5.68 -4.11 -27.76
N MET A 241 5.08 -4.63 -28.83
CA MET A 241 4.74 -6.05 -28.95
C MET A 241 5.96 -6.98 -28.79
N LYS A 242 7.16 -6.53 -29.20
CA LYS A 242 8.39 -7.33 -29.07
C LYS A 242 8.83 -7.52 -27.62
N ALA A 243 8.43 -6.61 -26.72
CA ALA A 243 8.79 -6.65 -25.31
C ALA A 243 7.75 -7.37 -24.43
N LEU A 244 6.70 -7.93 -25.03
CA LEU A 244 5.70 -8.77 -24.34
C LEU A 244 6.27 -10.12 -23.92
N ARG A 245 7.36 -10.56 -24.55
CA ARG A 245 8.05 -11.81 -24.23
C ARG A 245 9.38 -11.49 -23.56
N PRO A 246 9.77 -12.20 -22.49
CA PRO A 246 11.12 -12.11 -21.97
C PRO A 246 12.09 -12.65 -23.04
N ILE A 247 13.10 -11.85 -23.39
CA ILE A 247 14.21 -12.32 -24.22
C ILE A 247 14.98 -13.32 -23.36
N VAL A 248 14.96 -14.59 -23.76
CA VAL A 248 16.00 -15.52 -23.33
C VAL A 248 17.24 -15.10 -24.11
N GLU A 249 18.21 -14.49 -23.46
CA GLU A 249 19.54 -14.38 -24.04
C GLU A 249 20.01 -15.81 -24.31
N LYS A 250 19.96 -16.24 -25.57
CA LYS A 250 20.71 -17.40 -25.99
C LYS A 250 22.17 -17.02 -25.81
N GLN A 251 22.82 -17.52 -24.76
CA GLN A 251 24.26 -17.70 -24.81
C GLN A 251 24.53 -18.59 -26.02
N GLU A 252 25.29 -18.07 -26.98
CA GLU A 252 25.84 -18.86 -28.07
C GLU A 252 26.72 -19.95 -27.46
N VAL A 253 26.16 -21.15 -27.34
CA VAL A 253 26.95 -22.36 -27.22
C VAL A 253 27.33 -22.72 -28.64
N ILE A 254 28.61 -22.51 -28.98
CA ILE A 254 29.23 -23.09 -30.15
C ILE A 254 29.09 -24.61 -29.97
N VAL A 255 28.25 -25.23 -30.79
CA VAL A 255 28.20 -26.68 -30.95
C VAL A 255 28.49 -26.95 -32.41
N ASP A 256 29.58 -27.67 -32.64
CA ASP A 256 30.05 -28.11 -33.94
C ASP A 256 28.99 -28.93 -34.68
N GLU A 257 29.10 -28.86 -36.01
CA GLU A 257 28.34 -29.50 -37.07
C GLU A 257 28.02 -30.99 -36.80
N ASP A 258 26.77 -31.42 -36.98
CA ASP A 258 26.31 -32.11 -38.20
C ASP A 258 24.91 -32.73 -38.05
N GLU A 259 24.31 -33.03 -39.22
CA GLU A 259 23.06 -33.76 -39.49
C GLU A 259 21.75 -32.96 -39.66
N ASN A 260 21.70 -32.31 -40.83
CA ASN A 260 20.68 -32.47 -41.89
C ASN A 260 19.27 -32.95 -41.49
N PHE A 261 18.27 -32.07 -41.65
CA PHE A 261 16.95 -32.42 -42.20
C PHE A 261 16.35 -31.18 -42.88
N ASP A 262 16.26 -31.22 -44.20
CA ASP A 262 15.32 -30.43 -44.99
C ASP A 262 13.88 -30.74 -44.51
N ASP A 263 13.02 -29.73 -44.33
CA ASP A 263 11.88 -29.53 -45.24
C ASP A 263 11.07 -28.24 -44.94
N GLU A 264 10.34 -27.86 -45.97
CA GLU A 264 9.67 -26.63 -46.37
C GLU A 264 8.82 -25.80 -45.38
N SER A 265 8.78 -24.52 -45.74
CA SER A 265 7.75 -23.55 -45.43
C SER A 265 6.35 -23.99 -45.89
N SER A 266 5.38 -23.94 -44.99
CA SER A 266 3.99 -23.66 -45.37
C SER A 266 3.24 -22.99 -44.22
N SER A 267 2.92 -21.72 -44.43
CA SER A 267 1.91 -20.99 -43.70
C SER A 267 0.54 -21.57 -43.98
N GLU A 268 -0.19 -22.01 -42.95
CA GLU A 268 -1.64 -22.13 -43.03
C GLU A 268 -2.32 -21.93 -41.67
N ASN A 269 -3.44 -21.22 -41.77
CA ASN A 269 -4.25 -20.63 -40.74
C ASN A 269 -5.19 -21.70 -40.16
N SER A 270 -5.12 -21.98 -38.85
CA SER A 270 -6.12 -22.82 -38.17
C SER A 270 -6.25 -22.40 -36.71
N HIS A 271 -7.41 -21.81 -36.42
CA HIS A 271 -7.87 -21.39 -35.12
C HIS A 271 -8.06 -22.63 -34.22
N VAL A 272 -7.07 -22.93 -33.37
CA VAL A 272 -7.19 -23.97 -32.33
C VAL A 272 -6.98 -23.32 -30.96
N GLN A 273 -8.04 -23.35 -30.17
CA GLN A 273 -8.10 -22.90 -28.79
C GLN A 273 -6.98 -23.57 -27.98
N HIS A 274 -5.90 -22.84 -27.68
CA HIS A 274 -4.72 -23.38 -26.99
C HIS A 274 -5.07 -23.78 -25.54
N LYS A 275 -5.34 -25.08 -25.31
CA LYS A 275 -5.26 -25.71 -23.99
C LYS A 275 -3.88 -25.41 -23.40
N GLN A 276 -3.81 -24.66 -22.30
CA GLN A 276 -2.54 -24.39 -21.61
C GLN A 276 -1.90 -25.73 -21.19
N GLN A 277 -0.58 -25.88 -21.41
CA GLN A 277 0.14 -27.12 -21.10
C GLN A 277 0.56 -27.18 -19.61
N PRO A 278 0.58 -28.37 -18.97
CA PRO A 278 0.98 -28.52 -17.56
C PRO A 278 2.36 -27.95 -17.24
N LYS A 279 3.35 -28.16 -18.13
CA LYS A 279 4.69 -27.60 -18.00
C LYS A 279 4.70 -26.07 -17.85
N VAL A 280 3.82 -25.37 -18.56
CA VAL A 280 3.70 -23.90 -18.50
C VAL A 280 3.18 -23.46 -17.13
N ALA A 281 2.29 -24.22 -16.50
CA ALA A 281 1.79 -23.90 -15.17
C ALA A 281 2.89 -23.99 -14.09
N VAL A 282 3.75 -25.01 -14.15
CA VAL A 282 4.91 -25.13 -13.25
C VAL A 282 5.91 -23.99 -13.47
N GLN A 283 6.19 -23.67 -14.73
CA GLN A 283 7.09 -22.57 -15.06
C GLN A 283 6.56 -21.23 -14.53
N LYS A 284 5.27 -20.95 -14.72
CA LYS A 284 4.60 -19.75 -14.17
C LYS A 284 4.67 -19.70 -12.65
N PHE A 285 4.39 -20.81 -11.96
CA PHE A 285 4.48 -20.88 -10.51
C PHE A 285 5.90 -20.56 -10.00
N LEU A 286 6.92 -21.22 -10.55
CA LEU A 286 8.31 -20.98 -10.17
C LEU A 286 8.75 -19.54 -10.45
N ASN A 287 8.31 -18.95 -11.56
CA ASN A 287 8.56 -17.54 -11.87
C ASN A 287 7.85 -16.60 -10.90
N HIS A 288 6.62 -16.90 -10.46
CA HIS A 288 5.94 -16.10 -9.44
C HIS A 288 6.66 -16.16 -8.10
N VAL A 289 7.11 -17.35 -7.68
CA VAL A 289 7.92 -17.51 -6.46
C VAL A 289 9.25 -16.75 -6.58
N GLY A 290 9.98 -16.93 -7.68
CA GLY A 290 11.27 -16.26 -7.92
C GLY A 290 11.17 -14.74 -8.04
N ASN A 291 10.02 -14.20 -8.45
CA ASN A 291 9.77 -12.76 -8.48
C ASN A 291 9.12 -12.22 -7.20
N GLN A 292 9.06 -13.02 -6.14
CA GLN A 292 8.41 -12.70 -4.86
C GLN A 292 6.92 -12.31 -4.99
N ASN A 293 6.28 -12.69 -6.10
CA ASN A 293 4.84 -12.59 -6.29
C ASN A 293 4.17 -13.85 -5.69
N LEU A 294 4.31 -14.01 -4.38
CA LEU A 294 3.84 -15.19 -3.66
C LEU A 294 2.33 -15.34 -3.74
N ARG A 295 1.58 -14.24 -3.92
CA ARG A 295 0.13 -14.30 -4.06
C ARG A 295 -0.29 -14.95 -5.37
N ALA A 296 0.32 -14.56 -6.49
CA ALA A 296 0.06 -15.20 -7.78
C ALA A 296 0.54 -16.66 -7.81
N ALA A 297 1.66 -16.97 -7.14
CA ALA A 297 2.12 -18.35 -6.99
C ALA A 297 1.09 -19.20 -6.21
N PHE A 298 0.57 -18.67 -5.10
CA PHE A 298 -0.46 -19.34 -4.31
C PHE A 298 -1.76 -19.52 -5.10
N ASP A 299 -2.23 -18.50 -5.81
CA ASP A 299 -3.45 -18.55 -6.62
C ASP A 299 -3.32 -19.48 -7.86
N ALA A 300 -2.10 -19.72 -8.34
CA ALA A 300 -1.77 -20.73 -9.36
C ALA A 300 -1.71 -22.16 -8.79
N SER A 301 -1.88 -22.32 -7.49
CA SER A 301 -1.90 -23.60 -6.79
C SER A 301 -3.27 -23.90 -6.19
N ASN A 302 -3.49 -25.17 -5.91
CA ASN A 302 -4.58 -25.66 -5.08
C ASN A 302 -4.04 -26.85 -4.26
N ASN A 303 -2.89 -26.64 -3.63
CA ASN A 303 -2.19 -27.66 -2.86
C ASN A 303 -2.60 -27.57 -1.39
N PRO A 304 -3.31 -28.57 -0.85
CA PRO A 304 -3.80 -28.54 0.53
C PRO A 304 -2.66 -28.51 1.57
N ALA A 305 -1.47 -29.02 1.24
CA ALA A 305 -0.32 -29.00 2.14
C ALA A 305 0.24 -27.59 2.37
N TRP A 306 -0.05 -26.63 1.49
CA TRP A 306 0.38 -25.24 1.63
C TRP A 306 -0.58 -24.37 2.44
N GLY A 307 -1.75 -24.90 2.82
CA GLY A 307 -2.67 -24.24 3.74
C GLY A 307 -3.14 -22.86 3.26
N SER A 308 -3.09 -21.86 4.14
CA SER A 308 -3.44 -20.47 3.83
C SER A 308 -2.29 -19.74 3.13
N TYR A 309 -2.61 -18.60 2.52
CA TYR A 309 -1.58 -17.71 1.96
C TYR A 309 -0.52 -17.31 3.00
N ASP A 310 -0.91 -17.09 4.26
CA ASP A 310 0.01 -16.73 5.32
C ASP A 310 1.01 -17.86 5.63
N HIS A 311 0.58 -19.12 5.52
CA HIS A 311 1.46 -20.28 5.67
C HIS A 311 2.38 -20.45 4.46
N PHE A 312 1.83 -20.33 3.25
CA PHE A 312 2.58 -20.40 2.00
C PHE A 312 3.64 -19.31 1.85
N SER A 313 3.32 -18.08 2.27
CA SER A 313 4.21 -16.91 2.18
C SER A 313 5.11 -16.72 3.40
N ASN A 314 5.03 -17.59 4.40
CA ASN A 314 5.86 -17.53 5.59
C ASN A 314 7.34 -17.83 5.24
N PRO A 315 8.31 -17.04 5.73
CA PRO A 315 9.73 -17.31 5.50
C PRO A 315 10.27 -18.61 6.11
N ASN A 316 9.65 -19.11 7.17
CA ASN A 316 10.12 -20.28 7.93
C ASN A 316 9.36 -21.57 7.58
N SER A 317 8.13 -21.47 7.05
CA SER A 317 7.28 -22.62 6.73
C SER A 317 6.88 -22.73 5.26
N GLY A 318 7.29 -21.79 4.40
CA GLY A 318 6.88 -21.75 2.99
C GLY A 318 7.91 -21.04 2.10
N PHE A 319 7.43 -20.35 1.07
CA PHE A 319 8.26 -19.69 0.06
C PHE A 319 8.66 -18.25 0.41
N GLY A 320 8.33 -17.77 1.63
CA GLY A 320 8.56 -16.39 2.05
C GLY A 320 10.02 -15.93 2.09
N ASN A 321 10.95 -16.89 2.18
CA ASN A 321 12.38 -16.61 2.23
C ASN A 321 13.06 -16.71 0.85
N VAL A 322 12.33 -17.06 -0.20
CA VAL A 322 12.87 -17.10 -1.55
C VAL A 322 13.08 -15.68 -2.07
N LYS A 323 14.31 -15.39 -2.51
CA LYS A 323 14.69 -14.12 -3.14
C LYS A 323 14.58 -14.18 -4.65
N SER A 324 15.07 -15.28 -5.25
CA SER A 324 14.97 -15.56 -6.68
C SER A 324 15.00 -17.05 -6.99
N ILE A 325 14.51 -17.42 -8.17
CA ILE A 325 14.58 -18.78 -8.73
C ILE A 325 15.21 -18.71 -10.13
N SER A 326 16.13 -19.62 -10.41
CA SER A 326 16.67 -19.85 -11.76
C SER A 326 16.32 -21.25 -12.23
N ILE A 327 15.47 -21.36 -13.24
CA ILE A 327 14.96 -22.64 -13.74
C ILE A 327 16.00 -23.26 -14.68
N LYS A 328 16.51 -24.45 -14.33
CA LYS A 328 17.48 -25.19 -15.16
C LYS A 328 16.78 -26.11 -16.17
N ASN A 329 15.77 -26.85 -15.72
CA ASN A 329 15.04 -27.79 -16.57
C ASN A 329 13.60 -27.97 -16.07
N ILE A 330 12.66 -28.22 -17.01
CA ILE A 330 11.30 -28.66 -16.71
C ILE A 330 10.92 -29.76 -17.70
N THR A 331 10.53 -30.93 -17.19
CA THR A 331 10.17 -32.11 -17.98
C THR A 331 8.78 -32.62 -17.58
N GLU A 332 7.90 -32.83 -18.55
CA GLU A 332 6.58 -33.42 -18.33
C GLU A 332 6.70 -34.95 -18.40
N LYS A 333 6.25 -35.66 -17.36
CA LYS A 333 6.42 -37.12 -17.24
C LYS A 333 5.15 -37.91 -17.52
N ASN A 334 4.00 -37.36 -17.16
CA ASN A 334 2.70 -38.00 -17.38
C ASN A 334 1.66 -36.92 -17.64
N ASN A 335 0.85 -37.11 -18.67
CA ASN A 335 -0.22 -36.21 -19.05
C ASN A 335 -1.47 -37.05 -19.35
N LYS A 336 -2.41 -37.04 -18.41
CA LYS A 336 -3.78 -37.50 -18.61
C LYS A 336 -4.67 -36.27 -18.75
N GLU A 337 -5.85 -36.46 -19.33
CA GLU A 337 -6.76 -35.38 -19.73
C GLU A 337 -6.98 -34.29 -18.65
N ASP A 338 -6.99 -34.66 -17.36
CA ASP A 338 -7.20 -33.75 -16.23
C ASP A 338 -6.07 -33.75 -15.18
N ARG A 339 -5.02 -34.58 -15.33
CA ARG A 339 -3.93 -34.72 -14.34
C ARG A 339 -2.57 -34.86 -15.01
N ALA A 340 -1.57 -34.19 -14.47
CA ALA A 340 -0.20 -34.26 -14.98
C ALA A 340 0.84 -34.30 -13.87
N THR A 341 2.01 -34.83 -14.20
CA THR A 341 3.21 -34.75 -13.36
C THR A 341 4.33 -34.09 -14.14
N VAL A 342 4.89 -33.04 -13.55
CA VAL A 342 5.97 -32.24 -14.13
C VAL A 342 7.13 -32.22 -13.14
N ASN A 343 8.32 -32.59 -13.60
CA ASN A 343 9.54 -32.49 -12.83
C ASN A 343 10.28 -31.21 -13.21
N ALA A 344 10.85 -30.52 -12.23
CA ALA A 344 11.70 -29.36 -12.47
C ALA A 344 12.98 -29.42 -11.65
N THR A 345 14.06 -28.93 -12.25
CA THR A 345 15.32 -28.64 -11.57
C THR A 345 15.55 -27.14 -11.63
N TYR A 346 15.80 -26.51 -10.49
CA TYR A 346 15.99 -25.07 -10.40
C TYR A 346 16.86 -24.70 -9.21
N ASP A 347 17.53 -23.55 -9.30
CA ASP A 347 18.27 -22.97 -8.17
C ASP A 347 17.38 -21.99 -7.44
N VAL A 348 17.40 -22.07 -6.11
CA VAL A 348 16.73 -21.14 -5.20
C VAL A 348 17.79 -20.31 -4.50
N VAL A 349 17.68 -18.99 -4.60
CA VAL A 349 18.49 -18.06 -3.79
C VAL A 349 17.62 -17.57 -2.65
N ASP A 350 18.08 -17.72 -1.42
CA ASP A 350 17.38 -17.18 -0.25
C ASP A 350 17.69 -15.69 -0.03
N LYS A 351 16.99 -15.05 0.91
CA LYS A 351 17.22 -13.63 1.24
C LYS A 351 18.59 -13.35 1.87
N ASN A 352 19.26 -14.37 2.39
CA ASN A 352 20.63 -14.28 2.92
C ASN A 352 21.70 -14.46 1.83
N GLY A 353 21.29 -14.78 0.59
CA GLY A 353 22.18 -14.99 -0.55
C GLY A 353 22.67 -16.42 -0.74
N ASN A 354 22.21 -17.38 0.08
CA ASN A 354 22.56 -18.79 -0.09
C ASN A 354 21.82 -19.36 -1.30
N THR A 355 22.51 -20.18 -2.08
CA THR A 355 21.93 -20.84 -3.26
C THR A 355 21.87 -22.34 -3.04
N ILE A 356 20.70 -22.95 -3.31
CA ILE A 356 20.51 -24.41 -3.30
C ILE A 356 19.89 -24.85 -4.63
N THR A 357 20.34 -25.99 -5.16
CA THR A 357 19.68 -26.63 -6.29
C THR A 357 18.57 -27.55 -5.77
N VAL A 358 17.38 -27.37 -6.31
CA VAL A 358 16.18 -28.11 -5.99
C VAL A 358 15.78 -28.97 -7.17
N ASN A 359 15.58 -30.26 -6.91
CA ASN A 359 14.84 -31.14 -7.80
C ASN A 359 13.45 -31.31 -7.18
N ALA A 360 12.40 -31.07 -7.95
CA ALA A 360 11.04 -31.17 -7.44
C ALA A 360 10.11 -31.83 -8.45
N SER A 361 9.13 -32.56 -7.92
CA SER A 361 8.01 -33.12 -8.69
C SER A 361 6.71 -32.39 -8.32
N PHE A 362 6.04 -31.87 -9.34
CA PHE A 362 4.78 -31.16 -9.26
C PHE A 362 3.65 -32.05 -9.77
N GLY A 363 2.65 -32.29 -8.93
CA GLY A 363 1.38 -32.86 -9.37
C GLY A 363 0.42 -31.74 -9.74
N LEU A 364 -0.16 -31.81 -10.94
CA LEU A 364 -1.12 -30.83 -11.45
C LEU A 364 -2.48 -31.46 -11.70
N LYS A 365 -3.52 -30.66 -11.52
CA LYS A 365 -4.89 -30.97 -11.92
C LYS A 365 -5.45 -29.85 -12.76
N ASN A 366 -6.11 -30.19 -13.87
CA ASN A 366 -6.87 -29.23 -14.65
C ASN A 366 -8.21 -28.98 -13.93
N ILE A 367 -8.44 -27.74 -13.51
CA ILE A 367 -9.66 -27.29 -12.84
C ILE A 367 -10.23 -26.18 -13.71
N ASN A 368 -11.38 -26.45 -14.35
CA ASN A 368 -12.09 -25.50 -15.20
C ASN A 368 -11.23 -24.90 -16.33
N GLY A 369 -10.34 -25.70 -16.93
CA GLY A 369 -9.45 -25.27 -18.02
C GLY A 369 -8.11 -24.72 -17.55
N GLU A 370 -7.89 -24.56 -16.24
CA GLU A 370 -6.63 -24.09 -15.66
C GLU A 370 -5.87 -25.23 -14.95
N TRP A 371 -4.59 -25.40 -15.28
CA TRP A 371 -3.72 -26.31 -14.55
C TRP A 371 -3.28 -25.68 -13.23
N LYS A 372 -3.70 -26.27 -12.11
CA LYS A 372 -3.28 -25.88 -10.76
C LYS A 372 -2.31 -26.90 -10.18
N ILE A 373 -1.31 -26.42 -9.44
CA ILE A 373 -0.41 -27.30 -8.67
C ILE A 373 -1.17 -27.81 -7.45
N VAL A 374 -1.39 -29.11 -7.38
CA VAL A 374 -2.13 -29.77 -6.28
C VAL A 374 -1.23 -30.57 -5.35
N SER A 375 0.02 -30.85 -5.74
CA SER A 375 1.03 -31.46 -4.88
C SER A 375 2.44 -31.04 -5.28
N TYR A 376 3.35 -31.08 -4.32
CA TYR A 376 4.76 -30.73 -4.47
C TYR A 376 5.61 -31.65 -3.60
N SER A 377 6.64 -32.26 -4.17
CA SER A 377 7.63 -33.07 -3.44
C SER A 377 9.03 -32.78 -3.94
N LEU A 378 10.01 -32.83 -3.02
CA LEU A 378 11.43 -32.70 -3.30
C LEU A 378 12.05 -34.06 -3.62
#